data_AF-A0A285MD54-F1
#
_entry.id   AF-A0A285MD54-F1
#
_cell.length_a   1.000
_cell.length_b   1.000
_cell.length_c   1.000
_cell.angle_alpha   90.00
_cell.angle_beta   90.00
_cell.angle_gamma   90.00
#
_symmetry.space_group_name_H-M   'P 1'
#
loop_
_entity.id
_entity.type
_entity.pdbx_description
1 polymer ?
#
loop_
_entity_poly.entity_id
_entity_poly.type
_entity_poly.pdbx_seq_one_letter_code
_entity_poly.pdbx_strand_id
1 'polypeptide(L)' 'MRNDKQNLIVDKTFEFSLNIIEFSEWIRGLNRFEMASQIFGSGTSIGANIREAQNAESKADFIHKFKNRYIFKSC' A
#
# COMPACT_ATOMS: atom_id res chain seq x y z
N MET A 1 5.50 -22.99 -19.02
CA MET A 1 4.36 -22.05 -18.94
C MET A 1 4.44 -21.35 -17.59
N ARG A 2 4.57 -20.01 -17.57
CA ARG A 2 4.41 -19.25 -16.32
C ARG A 2 3.01 -19.55 -15.82
N ASN A 3 2.92 -20.13 -14.63
CA ASN A 3 1.64 -20.34 -13.98
C ASN A 3 1.23 -18.96 -13.48
N ASP A 4 0.41 -18.26 -14.26
CA ASP A 4 -0.17 -16.96 -13.92
C ASP A 4 -1.18 -17.15 -12.78
N LYS A 5 -0.69 -17.62 -11.63
CA LYS A 5 -1.40 -17.55 -10.37
C LYS A 5 -1.57 -16.07 -10.10
N GLN A 6 -2.80 -15.58 -10.26
CA GLN A 6 -3.21 -14.26 -9.79
C GLN A 6 -2.56 -13.99 -8.44
N ASN A 7 -1.83 -12.89 -8.36
CA ASN A 7 -1.15 -12.54 -7.12
C ASN A 7 -2.20 -11.97 -6.17
N LEU A 8 -2.81 -12.84 -5.37
CA LEU A 8 -3.84 -12.50 -4.38
C LEU A 8 -3.43 -11.31 -3.50
N ILE A 9 -2.13 -11.13 -3.24
CA ILE A 9 -1.61 -10.01 -2.45
C ILE A 9 -1.79 -8.69 -3.21
N VAL A 10 -1.52 -8.67 -4.53
CA VAL A 10 -1.71 -7.48 -5.37
C VAL A 10 -3.17 -7.09 -5.42
N ASP A 11 -4.06 -8.04 -5.67
CA ASP A 11 -5.49 -7.77 -5.77
C ASP A 11 -6.05 -7.25 -4.44
N LYS A 12 -5.67 -7.89 -3.32
CA LYS A 12 -6.10 -7.48 -1.98
C LYS A 12 -5.56 -6.12 -1.56
N THR A 13 -4.32 -5.81 -1.92
CA THR A 13 -3.70 -4.53 -1.56
C THR A 13 -4.19 -3.38 -2.43
N PHE A 14 -4.55 -3.65 -3.69
CA PHE A 14 -5.23 -2.71 -4.55
C PHE A 14 -6.64 -2.38 -4.04
N GLU A 15 -7.43 -3.40 -3.71
CA GLU A 15 -8.75 -3.26 -3.08
C GLU A 15 -8.66 -2.46 -1.77
N PHE A 16 -7.66 -2.77 -0.94
CA PHE A 16 -7.40 -2.03 0.29
C PHE A 16 -7.07 -0.55 0.04
N SER A 17 -6.22 -0.24 -0.95
CA SER A 17 -5.88 1.15 -1.27
C SER A 17 -7.10 1.94 -1.74
N LEU A 18 -8.02 1.35 -2.52
CA LEU A 18 -9.28 1.99 -2.90
C LEU A 18 -10.15 2.29 -1.69
N ASN A 19 -10.31 1.32 -0.78
CA ASN A 19 -11.08 1.51 0.45
C ASN A 19 -10.50 2.60 1.36
N ILE A 20 -9.16 2.73 1.45
CA ILE A 20 -8.54 3.80 2.23
C ILE A 20 -8.78 5.18 1.60
N ILE A 21 -8.78 5.28 0.27
CA ILE A 21 -9.08 6.55 -0.40
C ILE A 21 -10.50 6.99 -0.03
N GLU A 22 -11.49 6.11 -0.19
CA GLU A 22 -12.89 6.41 0.19
C GLU A 22 -13.02 6.76 1.68
N PHE A 23 -12.37 6.00 2.56
CA PHE A 23 -12.38 6.27 3.99
C PHE A 23 -11.73 7.62 4.35
N SER A 24 -10.64 7.98 3.66
CA SER A 24 -9.96 9.26 3.88
C SER A 24 -10.81 10.45 3.46
N GLU A 25 -11.59 10.32 2.38
CA GLU A 25 -12.55 11.34 1.95
C GLU A 25 -13.70 11.50 2.94
N TRP A 26 -14.20 10.39 3.50
CA TRP A 26 -15.20 10.43 4.56
C TRP A 26 -14.70 11.18 5.81
N ILE A 27 -13.49 10.87 6.28
CA ILE A 27 -12.86 11.57 7.43
C ILE A 27 -12.63 13.05 7.12
N ARG A 28 -12.26 13.38 5.88
CA ARG A 28 -12.11 14.77 5.43
C ARG A 28 -13.44 15.53 5.50
N GLY A 29 -14.55 14.89 5.16
CA GLY A 29 -15.90 15.43 5.32
C GLY A 29 -16.30 15.72 6.78
N LEU A 30 -15.64 15.08 7.75
CA LEU A 30 -15.79 15.37 9.19
C LEU A 30 -14.89 16.53 9.66
N ASN A 31 -14.26 17.27 8.74
CA ASN A 31 -13.27 18.32 9.01
C ASN A 31 -12.03 17.83 9.79
N ARG A 32 -11.70 16.53 9.70
CA ARG A 32 -10.51 15.92 10.34
C ARG A 32 -9.35 15.84 9.34
N PHE A 33 -8.91 16.99 8.83
CA PHE A 33 -7.98 17.08 7.70
C PHE A 33 -6.60 16.43 7.94
N GLU A 34 -6.01 16.63 9.12
CA GLU A 34 -4.70 16.03 9.46
C GLU A 34 -4.77 14.51 9.50
N MET A 35 -5.81 13.98 10.14
CA MET A 35 -6.06 12.53 10.23
C MET A 35 -6.34 11.93 8.84
N ALA A 36 -7.18 12.60 8.04
CA ALA A 36 -7.45 12.18 6.66
C ALA A 36 -6.17 12.13 5.81
N SER A 37 -5.28 13.13 5.96
CA SER A 37 -4.03 13.20 5.22
C SER A 37 -3.05 12.09 5.62
N GLN A 38 -2.94 11.79 6.92
CA GLN A 38 -2.10 10.68 7.41
C GLN A 38 -2.62 9.32 6.94
N ILE A 39 -3.94 9.11 6.98
CA ILE A 39 -4.59 7.87 6.52
C ILE A 39 -4.41 7.70 5.00
N PHE A 40 -4.66 8.75 4.23
CA PHE A 40 -4.45 8.73 2.78
C PHE A 40 -3.00 8.40 2.42
N GLY A 41 -2.02 9.06 3.04
CA GLY A 41 -0.60 8.82 2.77
C GLY A 41 -0.15 7.42 3.16
N SER A 42 -0.52 6.95 4.36
CA SER A 42 -0.14 5.61 4.83
C SER A 42 -0.78 4.49 4.01
N GLY A 43 -2.07 4.57 3.67
CA GLY A 43 -2.74 3.51 2.90
C GLY A 43 -2.40 3.47 1.41
N THR A 44 -2.10 4.61 0.79
CA THR A 44 -1.63 4.66 -0.62
C THR A 44 -0.18 4.16 -0.75
N SER A 45 0.65 4.37 0.27
CA SER A 45 2.04 3.87 0.30
C SER A 45 2.12 2.34 0.25
N ILE A 46 1.14 1.63 0.82
CA ILE A 46 1.08 0.16 0.80
C ILE A 46 0.90 -0.35 -0.63
N GLY A 47 -0.05 0.21 -1.39
CA GLY A 47 -0.26 -0.16 -2.80
C GLY A 47 0.94 0.17 -3.68
N ALA A 48 1.57 1.32 -3.46
CA ALA A 48 2.80 1.71 -4.16
C ALA A 48 3.96 0.73 -3.89
N ASN A 49 4.17 0.36 -2.62
CA ASN A 49 5.21 -0.59 -2.22
C ASN A 49 5.01 -1.98 -2.82
N ILE A 50 3.77 -2.47 -2.89
CA ILE A 50 3.46 -3.77 -3.49
C ILE A 50 3.71 -3.75 -5.00
N ARG A 51 3.35 -2.66 -5.68
CA ARG A 51 3.60 -2.48 -7.11
C ARG A 51 5.09 -2.41 -7.43
N GLU A 52 5.89 -1.74 -6.59
CA GLU A 52 7.35 -1.77 -6.67
C GLU A 52 7.90 -3.19 -6.46
N ALA A 53 7.34 -3.94 -5.50
CA ALA A 53 7.78 -5.29 -5.19
C ALA A 53 7.39 -6.33 -6.25
N GLN A 54 6.31 -6.12 -7.02
CA GLN A 54 5.99 -6.94 -8.22
C GLN A 54 6.99 -6.74 -9.36
N ASN A 55 7.55 -5.53 -9.48
CA ASN A 55 8.59 -5.21 -10.45
C ASN A 55 10.00 -5.59 -9.96
N ALA A 56 10.13 -6.09 -8.73
CA ALA A 56 11.40 -6.58 -8.21
C ALA A 56 11.72 -7.96 -8.81
N GLU A 57 12.91 -8.06 -9.42
CA GLU A 57 13.37 -9.17 -10.27
C GLU A 57 13.49 -10.53 -9.53
N SER A 58 13.38 -10.55 -8.19
CA SER A 58 13.60 -11.74 -7.35
C SER A 58 12.73 -11.78 -6.07
N LYS A 59 12.30 -12.99 -5.66
CA LYS A 59 11.58 -13.27 -4.39
C LYS A 59 12.35 -12.83 -3.13
N ALA A 60 13.68 -12.86 -3.15
CA ALA A 60 14.49 -12.43 -2.01
C ALA A 60 14.40 -10.90 -1.81
N ASP A 61 14.31 -10.18 -2.93
CA ASP A 61 14.23 -8.72 -2.95
C ASP A 61 12.84 -8.23 -2.50
N PHE A 62 11.79 -9.01 -2.80
CA PHE A 62 10.44 -8.82 -2.26
C PHE A 62 10.43 -8.84 -0.72
N ILE A 63 10.99 -9.89 -0.09
CA ILE A 63 11.06 -10.00 1.38
C ILE A 63 11.92 -8.89 1.98
N HIS A 64 13.01 -8.53 1.32
CA HIS A 64 13.92 -7.50 1.80
C HIS A 64 13.28 -6.10 1.80
N LYS A 65 12.55 -5.73 0.73
CA LYS A 65 11.82 -4.47 0.62
C LYS A 65 10.62 -4.41 1.56
N PHE A 66 9.92 -5.53 1.76
CA PHE A 66 8.81 -5.62 2.71
C PHE A 66 9.29 -5.43 4.16
N LYS A 67 10.42 -6.02 4.54
CA LYS A 67 10.98 -5.92 5.91
C LYS A 67 11.57 -4.54 6.21
N ASN A 68 12.22 -3.90 5.25
CA ASN A 68 12.97 -2.66 5.51
C ASN A 68 12.11 -1.38 5.58
N ARG A 69 10.86 -1.38 5.13
CA ARG A 69 10.05 -0.14 5.03
C ARG A 69 8.99 0.04 6.12
N TYR A 70 8.86 -0.89 7.07
CA TYR A 70 8.05 -0.72 8.28
C TYR A 70 8.73 0.12 9.38
N ILE A 71 9.96 0.59 9.16
CA ILE A 71 10.58 1.56 10.07
C ILE A 71 10.23 2.96 9.58
N PHE A 72 9.26 3.56 10.28
CA PHE A 72 9.13 4.99 10.55
C PHE A 72 10.27 5.83 9.94
N LYS A 73 10.02 6.41 8.77
CA LYS A 73 10.74 7.62 8.33
C LYS A 73 9.72 8.63 7.87
N SER A 74 9.21 9.38 8.86
CA SER A 74 9.14 10.84 8.85
C SER A 74 8.36 11.29 10.09
N CYS A 75 9.13 11.58 11.14
CA CYS A 75 9.08 12.94 11.68
C CYS A 75 9.88 13.81 10.69
#